data_AF-A0A7W0ZF47-F1
#
_entry.id   AF-A0A7W0ZF47-F1
#
_cell.length_a   1.000
_cell.length_b   1.000
_cell.length_c   1.000
_cell.angle_alpha   90.00
_cell.angle_beta   90.00
_cell.angle_gamma   90.00
#
_symmetry.space_group_name_H-M   'P 1'
#
loop_
_entity.id
_entity.type
_entity.pdbx_description
1 polymer ?
#
loop_
_entity_poly.entity_id
_entity_poly.type
_entity_poly.pdbx_seq_one_letter_code
_entity_poly.pdbx_strand_id
1 'polypeptide(L)'
;MEKAERDLIVRQGIVLPKTPRDRREHAALEEDLRSMPLRGKPIPLRLRNFTPRADAYLAAARGPMAYMVRLHEIEAQVVASEERLGGAWRAFADDCDGNTGRFAREWRSTAERWSFFKINDPIDRHNRWYPAESRLPMDPRTGDYALVNGRDYRLQPLGGDWVLERFPPELTLAAASR
;
A
#
# COMPACT_ATOMS: atom_id res chain seq x y z
N MET A 1 -39.62 16.57 -10.66
CA MET A 1 -38.56 16.31 -11.64
C MET A 1 -39.17 15.66 -12.85
N GLU A 2 -39.21 16.41 -13.93
CA GLU A 2 -39.78 15.99 -15.20
C GLU A 2 -38.89 14.92 -15.85
N LYS A 3 -39.46 13.97 -16.60
CA LYS A 3 -38.69 12.88 -17.23
C LYS A 3 -37.54 13.41 -18.09
N ALA A 4 -37.76 14.56 -18.73
CA ALA A 4 -36.77 15.26 -19.53
C ALA A 4 -35.54 15.72 -18.72
N GLU A 5 -35.73 16.18 -17.48
CA GLU A 5 -34.62 16.62 -16.61
C GLU A 5 -33.76 15.44 -16.16
N ARG A 6 -34.37 14.28 -15.85
CA ARG A 6 -33.63 13.07 -15.49
C ARG A 6 -32.81 12.54 -16.66
N ASP A 7 -33.40 12.49 -17.85
CA ASP A 7 -32.69 12.05 -19.06
C ASP A 7 -31.55 12.99 -19.44
N LEU A 8 -31.67 14.29 -19.15
CA LEU A 8 -30.61 15.28 -19.37
C LEU A 8 -29.41 15.07 -18.44
N ILE A 9 -29.68 14.76 -17.16
CA ILE A 9 -28.64 14.49 -16.16
C ILE A 9 -27.90 13.18 -16.48
N VAL A 10 -28.63 12.13 -16.89
CA VAL A 10 -28.05 10.81 -17.22
C VAL A 10 -27.22 10.86 -18.52
N ARG A 11 -27.51 11.80 -19.44
CA ARG A 11 -26.77 11.96 -20.71
C ARG A 11 -25.47 12.76 -20.59
N GLN A 12 -25.15 13.33 -19.44
CA GLN A 12 -23.86 14.00 -19.27
C GLN A 12 -22.72 12.98 -19.32
N GLY A 13 -22.00 12.93 -20.46
CA GLY A 13 -20.82 12.08 -20.67
C GLY A 13 -20.95 11.02 -21.76
N ILE A 14 -22.13 10.84 -22.38
CA ILE A 14 -22.32 9.92 -23.52
C ILE A 14 -22.05 10.69 -24.82
N VAL A 15 -20.99 10.31 -25.55
CA VAL A 15 -20.72 10.85 -26.89
C VAL A 15 -21.74 10.26 -27.86
N LEU A 16 -22.81 11.02 -28.14
CA LEU A 16 -23.80 10.65 -29.13
C LEU A 16 -23.20 10.70 -30.56
N PRO A 17 -23.59 9.78 -31.45
CA PRO A 17 -23.19 9.85 -32.86
C PRO A 17 -23.74 11.14 -33.50
N LYS A 18 -22.86 11.95 -34.10
CA LYS A 18 -23.21 13.24 -34.70
C LYS A 18 -24.28 13.09 -35.77
N THR A 19 -25.41 13.78 -35.61
CA THR A 19 -26.49 13.78 -36.60
C THR A 19 -26.09 14.60 -37.84
N PRO A 20 -26.76 14.43 -39.01
CA PRO A 20 -26.53 15.27 -40.17
C PRO A 20 -26.75 16.77 -39.92
N ARG A 21 -27.63 17.12 -38.97
CA ARG A 21 -27.87 18.49 -38.53
C ARG A 21 -26.69 19.04 -37.73
N ASP A 22 -26.18 18.28 -36.77
CA ASP A 22 -24.99 18.67 -35.97
C ASP A 22 -23.77 18.91 -36.87
N ARG A 23 -23.63 18.15 -37.96
CA ARG A 23 -22.57 18.36 -38.95
C ARG A 23 -22.71 19.69 -39.69
N ARG A 24 -23.93 20.10 -40.05
CA ARG A 24 -24.20 21.39 -40.69
C ARG A 24 -23.97 22.54 -39.72
N GLU A 25 -24.44 22.41 -38.48
CA GLU A 25 -24.25 23.40 -37.43
C GLU A 25 -22.76 23.58 -37.10
N HIS A 26 -22.00 22.49 -37.00
CA HIS A 26 -20.54 22.54 -36.80
C HIS A 26 -19.81 23.20 -37.99
N ALA A 27 -20.23 22.90 -39.23
CA ALA A 27 -19.63 23.50 -40.42
C ALA A 27 -19.92 25.01 -40.51
N ALA A 28 -21.13 25.43 -40.12
CA ALA A 28 -21.49 26.85 -40.03
C ALA A 28 -20.67 27.56 -38.93
N LEU A 29 -20.52 26.92 -37.76
CA LEU A 29 -19.73 27.45 -36.66
C LEU A 29 -18.24 27.59 -37.03
N GLU A 30 -17.69 26.62 -37.77
CA GLU A 30 -16.32 26.69 -38.29
C GLU A 30 -16.14 27.86 -39.25
N GLU A 31 -17.13 28.13 -40.10
CA GLU A 31 -17.10 29.25 -41.05
C GLU A 31 -17.23 30.60 -40.32
N ASP A 32 -18.09 30.69 -39.31
CA ASP A 32 -18.19 31.85 -38.42
C ASP A 32 -16.86 32.11 -37.68
N LEU A 33 -16.21 31.07 -37.17
CA LEU A 33 -14.89 31.18 -36.54
C LEU A 33 -13.77 31.59 -37.51
N ARG A 34 -13.89 31.28 -38.80
CA ARG A 34 -12.96 31.75 -39.83
C ARG A 34 -13.17 33.22 -40.18
N SER A 35 -14.42 33.67 -40.24
CA SER A 35 -14.80 35.04 -40.61
C SER A 35 -14.76 36.03 -39.44
N MET A 36 -14.71 35.55 -38.19
CA MET A 36 -14.63 36.37 -36.99
C MET A 36 -13.31 37.17 -36.92
N PRO A 37 -13.36 38.52 -36.82
CA PRO A 37 -12.18 39.38 -36.76
C PRO A 37 -11.45 39.34 -35.41
N LEU A 38 -12.10 38.80 -34.37
CA LEU A 38 -11.55 38.68 -33.01
C LEU A 38 -11.19 37.22 -32.71
N ARG A 39 -9.95 36.82 -33.04
CA ARG A 39 -9.40 35.53 -32.59
C ARG A 39 -8.85 35.66 -31.18
N GLY A 40 -9.49 34.96 -30.23
CA GLY A 40 -8.90 34.74 -28.91
C GLY A 40 -7.59 33.95 -29.03
N LYS A 41 -6.62 34.23 -28.15
CA LYS A 41 -5.43 33.38 -27.99
C LYS A 41 -5.77 32.21 -27.07
N PRO A 42 -5.27 30.99 -27.32
CA PRO A 42 -5.43 29.90 -26.37
C PRO A 42 -4.84 30.33 -25.02
N ILE A 43 -5.62 30.16 -23.96
CA ILE A 43 -5.17 30.45 -22.59
C ILE A 43 -4.09 29.41 -22.27
N PRO A 44 -2.84 29.82 -21.99
CA PRO A 44 -1.83 28.87 -21.54
C PRO A 44 -2.23 28.39 -20.14
N LEU A 45 -2.76 27.17 -20.06
CA LEU A 45 -3.00 26.50 -18.80
C LEU A 45 -1.65 26.13 -18.18
N ARG A 46 -1.03 27.08 -17.46
CA ARG A 46 0.14 26.81 -16.61
C ARG A 46 -0.32 26.12 -15.33
N LEU A 47 -0.72 24.84 -15.47
CA LEU A 47 -1.04 23.95 -14.36
C LEU A 47 0.27 23.56 -13.63
N ARG A 48 0.90 24.50 -12.95
CA ARG A 48 2.22 24.32 -12.32
C ARG A 48 2.16 23.67 -10.93
N ASN A 49 0.96 23.59 -10.35
CA ASN A 49 0.74 23.16 -8.96
C ASN A 49 -0.12 21.90 -8.82
N PHE A 50 -0.43 21.20 -9.93
CA PHE A 50 -1.30 20.01 -9.91
C PHE A 50 -0.53 18.70 -10.05
N THR A 51 0.77 18.69 -9.74
CA THR A 51 1.48 17.44 -9.52
C THR A 51 1.15 16.97 -8.10
N PRO A 52 0.46 15.82 -7.92
CA PRO A 52 0.23 15.29 -6.59
C PRO A 52 1.60 14.94 -5.99
N ARG A 53 2.07 15.76 -5.05
CA ARG A 53 3.25 15.45 -4.24
C ARG A 53 2.79 14.74 -2.97
N ALA A 54 3.52 13.73 -2.53
CA ALA A 54 3.23 13.00 -1.29
C ALA A 54 3.04 13.96 -0.10
N ASP A 55 3.86 15.02 -0.07
CA ASP A 55 3.83 16.08 0.95
C ASP A 55 2.50 16.84 0.99
N ALA A 56 1.82 17.01 -0.15
CA ALA A 56 0.55 17.72 -0.23
C ALA A 56 -0.61 16.90 0.38
N TYR A 57 -0.54 15.57 0.28
CA TYR A 57 -1.50 14.68 0.95
C TYR A 57 -1.28 14.66 2.47
N LEU A 58 -0.03 14.66 2.91
CA LEU A 58 0.32 14.73 4.34
C LEU A 58 -0.09 16.05 4.98
N ALA A 59 0.09 17.17 4.26
CA ALA A 59 -0.34 18.49 4.71
C ALA A 59 -1.87 18.61 4.84
N ALA A 60 -2.63 17.95 3.96
CA ALA A 60 -4.09 17.95 4.00
C ALA A 60 -4.67 17.02 5.09
N ALA A 61 -3.94 15.95 5.46
CA ALA A 61 -4.40 14.94 6.43
C ALA A 61 -4.24 15.34 7.90
N ARG A 62 -3.59 16.48 8.21
CA ARG A 62 -3.28 16.92 9.59
C ARG A 62 -2.53 15.86 10.41
N GLY A 63 -1.66 15.08 9.74
CA GLY A 63 -0.88 14.00 10.35
C GLY A 63 -0.50 12.89 9.36
N PRO A 64 0.33 11.92 9.77
CA PRO A 64 0.61 10.73 8.97
C PRO A 64 -0.66 9.91 8.74
N MET A 65 -0.75 9.24 7.59
CA MET A 65 -1.87 8.36 7.27
C MET A 65 -1.93 7.16 8.23
N ALA A 66 -3.12 6.63 8.49
CA ALA A 66 -3.29 5.51 9.42
C ALA A 66 -2.43 4.28 9.06
N TYR A 67 -2.33 3.92 7.78
CA TYR A 67 -1.42 2.85 7.37
C TYR A 67 0.06 3.15 7.63
N MET A 68 0.51 4.40 7.52
CA MET A 68 1.90 4.78 7.80
C MET A 68 2.21 4.58 9.28
N VAL A 69 1.28 4.98 10.16
CA VAL A 69 1.41 4.75 11.60
C VAL A 69 1.51 3.25 11.91
N ARG A 70 0.66 2.43 11.28
CA ARG A 70 0.71 0.97 11.45
C ARG A 70 2.02 0.36 10.94
N LEU A 71 2.55 0.82 9.81
CA LEU A 71 3.85 0.35 9.30
C LEU A 71 4.98 0.67 10.27
N HIS A 72 4.98 1.87 10.84
CA HIS A 72 5.96 2.25 11.85
C HIS A 72 5.82 1.43 13.14
N GLU A 73 4.57 1.16 13.59
CA GLU A 73 4.30 0.28 14.73
C GLU A 73 4.85 -1.14 14.49
N ILE A 74 4.62 -1.71 13.30
CA ILE A 74 5.14 -3.02 12.91
C ILE A 74 6.67 -3.03 12.97
N GLU A 75 7.32 -2.04 12.36
CA GLU A 75 8.78 -1.91 12.36
C GLU A 75 9.35 -1.85 13.78
N ALA A 76 8.78 -1.01 14.64
CA ALA A 76 9.21 -0.88 16.03
C ALA A 76 9.05 -2.20 16.82
N GLN A 77 7.93 -2.91 16.62
CA GLN A 77 7.70 -4.20 17.27
C GLN A 77 8.64 -5.30 16.75
N VAL A 78 8.99 -5.28 15.47
CA VAL A 78 9.97 -6.20 14.86
C VAL A 78 11.34 -5.99 15.49
N VAL A 79 11.84 -4.75 15.55
CA VAL A 79 13.13 -4.43 16.17
C VAL A 79 13.17 -4.91 17.64
N ALA A 80 12.15 -4.58 18.42
CA ALA A 80 12.06 -5.00 19.82
C ALA A 80 12.00 -6.53 19.97
N SER A 81 11.41 -7.24 19.01
CA SER A 81 11.34 -8.70 19.00
C SER A 81 12.68 -9.33 18.62
N GLU A 82 13.40 -8.75 17.66
CA GLU A 82 14.75 -9.17 17.27
C GLU A 82 15.72 -9.04 18.46
N GLU A 83 15.68 -7.93 19.18
CA GLU A 83 16.50 -7.74 20.39
C GLU A 83 16.18 -8.79 21.47
N ARG A 84 14.89 -9.02 21.76
CA ARG A 84 14.45 -10.03 22.73
C ARG A 84 14.86 -11.45 22.34
N LEU A 85 14.65 -11.81 21.07
CA LEU A 85 15.01 -13.12 20.54
C LEU A 85 16.52 -13.31 20.53
N GLY A 86 17.29 -12.30 20.13
CA GLY A 86 18.74 -12.35 20.17
C GLY A 86 19.28 -12.52 21.58
N GLY A 87 18.68 -11.86 22.58
CA GLY A 87 18.99 -12.06 23.98
C GLY A 87 18.68 -13.49 24.45
N ALA A 88 17.49 -14.00 24.13
CA ALA A 88 17.10 -15.37 24.48
C ALA A 88 17.97 -16.43 23.81
N TRP A 89 18.31 -16.25 22.52
CA TRP A 89 19.14 -17.16 21.75
C TRP A 89 20.55 -17.30 22.33
N ARG A 90 21.16 -16.18 22.75
CA ARG A 90 22.46 -16.18 23.44
C ARG A 90 22.36 -16.81 24.83
N ALA A 91 21.32 -16.50 25.60
CA ALA A 91 21.12 -17.10 26.93
C ALA A 91 20.96 -18.63 26.85
N PHE A 92 20.17 -19.14 25.89
CA PHE A 92 20.04 -20.58 25.68
C PHE A 92 21.35 -21.24 25.25
N ALA A 93 22.21 -20.54 24.52
CA ALA A 93 23.51 -21.05 24.13
C ALA A 93 24.41 -21.26 25.35
N ASP A 94 24.40 -20.32 26.30
CA ASP A 94 25.14 -20.44 27.56
C ASP A 94 24.58 -21.57 28.45
N ASP A 95 23.25 -21.70 28.54
CA ASP A 95 22.59 -22.74 29.35
C ASP A 95 22.79 -24.17 28.82
N CYS A 96 23.20 -24.33 27.56
CA CYS A 96 23.39 -25.64 26.93
C CYS A 96 24.78 -26.25 27.15
N ASP A 97 25.75 -25.50 27.69
CA ASP A 97 27.11 -25.97 28.04
C ASP A 97 27.76 -26.86 26.96
N GLY A 98 27.70 -26.42 25.70
CA GLY A 98 28.27 -27.15 24.55
C GLY A 98 27.37 -28.23 23.94
N ASN A 99 26.19 -28.52 24.51
CA ASN A 99 25.26 -29.51 23.97
C ASN A 99 24.46 -28.97 22.78
N THR A 100 24.98 -29.19 21.57
CA THR A 100 24.38 -28.75 20.30
C THR A 100 22.99 -29.34 20.04
N GLY A 101 22.77 -30.63 20.36
CA GLY A 101 21.50 -31.30 20.14
C GLY A 101 20.39 -30.79 21.06
N ARG A 102 20.72 -30.52 22.33
CA ARG A 102 19.79 -29.90 23.28
C ARG A 102 19.42 -28.49 22.83
N PHE A 103 20.41 -27.67 22.48
CA PHE A 103 20.19 -26.31 21.98
C PHE A 103 19.25 -26.30 20.78
N ALA A 104 19.55 -27.11 19.77
CA ALA A 104 18.78 -27.12 18.53
C ALA A 104 17.32 -27.57 18.73
N ARG A 105 17.07 -28.50 19.68
CA ARG A 105 15.71 -28.96 20.00
C ARG A 105 14.94 -27.93 20.82
N GLU A 106 15.55 -27.42 21.89
CA GLU A 106 14.90 -26.45 22.77
C GLU A 106 14.65 -25.13 22.06
N TRP A 107 15.59 -24.66 21.24
CA TRP A 107 15.43 -23.43 20.47
C TRP A 107 14.31 -23.51 19.42
N ARG A 108 14.23 -24.60 18.64
CA ARG A 108 13.11 -24.81 17.70
C ARG A 108 11.76 -24.80 18.43
N SER A 109 11.71 -25.46 19.57
CA SER A 109 10.49 -25.52 20.39
C SER A 109 10.11 -24.13 20.94
N THR A 110 11.09 -23.29 21.28
CA THR A 110 10.87 -21.89 21.67
C THR A 110 10.42 -21.04 20.49
N ALA A 111 11.04 -21.19 19.32
CA ALA A 111 10.67 -20.48 18.09
C ALA A 111 9.22 -20.75 17.68
N GLU A 112 8.79 -22.02 17.73
CA GLU A 112 7.41 -22.43 17.44
C GLU A 112 6.37 -21.82 18.40
N ARG A 113 6.75 -21.64 19.67
CA ARG A 113 5.86 -21.08 20.71
C ARG A 113 5.96 -19.56 20.85
N TRP A 114 6.87 -18.92 20.12
CA TRP A 114 7.08 -17.48 20.28
C TRP A 114 5.86 -16.71 19.78
N SER A 115 5.32 -15.84 20.64
CA SER A 115 4.14 -15.07 20.30
C SER A 115 4.52 -13.83 19.49
N PHE A 116 4.00 -13.76 18.28
CA PHE A 116 4.06 -12.59 17.39
C PHE A 116 2.78 -11.77 17.41
N PHE A 117 1.88 -11.97 18.40
CA PHE A 117 0.58 -11.29 18.43
C PHE A 117 0.69 -9.77 18.26
N LYS A 118 1.63 -9.12 18.95
CA LYS A 118 1.84 -7.66 18.86
C LYS A 118 2.30 -7.16 17.49
N ILE A 119 2.87 -8.04 16.66
CA ILE A 119 3.31 -7.71 15.29
C ILE A 119 2.21 -8.10 14.29
N ASN A 120 1.65 -9.29 14.46
CA ASN A 120 0.67 -9.87 13.55
C ASN A 120 -0.69 -9.17 13.62
N ASP A 121 -1.07 -8.59 14.76
CA ASP A 121 -2.31 -7.83 14.92
C ASP A 121 -2.30 -6.50 14.11
N PRO A 122 -1.25 -5.65 14.20
CA PRO A 122 -1.07 -4.54 13.27
C PRO A 122 -0.96 -4.94 11.80
N ILE A 123 -0.33 -6.09 11.49
CA ILE A 123 -0.27 -6.64 10.12
C ILE A 123 -1.66 -6.99 9.60
N ASP A 124 -2.50 -7.68 10.37
CA ASP A 124 -3.88 -8.01 9.94
C ASP A 124 -4.67 -6.74 9.67
N ARG A 125 -4.62 -5.77 10.59
CA ARG A 125 -5.25 -4.46 10.40
C ARG A 125 -4.72 -3.76 9.15
N HIS A 126 -3.43 -3.86 8.87
CA HIS A 126 -2.85 -3.30 7.66
C HIS A 126 -3.41 -3.95 6.40
N ASN A 127 -3.33 -5.27 6.30
CA ASN A 127 -3.79 -6.01 5.13
C ASN A 127 -5.29 -5.80 4.86
N ARG A 128 -6.08 -5.59 5.92
CA ARG A 128 -7.52 -5.31 5.83
C ARG A 128 -7.85 -3.90 5.34
N TRP A 129 -7.20 -2.89 5.90
CA TRP A 129 -7.61 -1.48 5.69
C TRP A 129 -6.79 -0.74 4.64
N TYR A 130 -5.57 -1.19 4.34
CA TYR A 130 -4.65 -0.52 3.42
C TYR A 130 -5.27 -0.22 2.04
N PRO A 131 -6.00 -1.13 1.38
CA PRO A 131 -6.55 -0.83 0.06
C PRO A 131 -7.53 0.34 0.06
N ALA A 132 -8.37 0.43 1.10
CA ALA A 132 -9.33 1.52 1.23
C ALA A 132 -8.63 2.85 1.56
N GLU A 133 -7.66 2.83 2.48
CA GLU A 133 -6.92 4.03 2.91
C GLU A 133 -6.02 4.60 1.81
N SER A 134 -5.39 3.72 1.02
CA SER A 134 -4.54 4.10 -0.11
C SER A 134 -5.30 4.26 -1.43
N ARG A 135 -6.64 4.06 -1.42
CA ARG A 135 -7.51 4.12 -2.60
C ARG A 135 -7.00 3.24 -3.75
N LEU A 136 -6.57 2.02 -3.43
CA LEU A 136 -6.06 1.09 -4.42
C LEU A 136 -7.16 0.76 -5.44
N PRO A 137 -6.86 0.83 -6.74
CA PRO A 137 -7.77 0.34 -7.76
C PRO A 137 -7.88 -1.18 -7.66
N MET A 138 -9.07 -1.70 -7.97
CA MET A 138 -9.29 -3.14 -8.09
C MET A 138 -8.96 -3.59 -9.52
N ASP A 139 -8.26 -4.71 -9.67
CA ASP A 139 -8.09 -5.40 -10.95
C ASP A 139 -9.35 -6.24 -11.22
N PRO A 140 -10.19 -5.87 -12.21
CA PRO A 140 -11.44 -6.57 -12.49
C PRO A 140 -11.24 -8.00 -12.98
N ARG A 141 -10.04 -8.36 -13.46
CA ARG A 141 -9.74 -9.72 -13.94
C ARG A 141 -9.46 -10.69 -12.80
N THR A 142 -8.77 -10.23 -11.75
CA THR A 142 -8.43 -11.05 -10.58
C THR A 142 -9.44 -10.93 -9.46
N GLY A 143 -10.24 -9.84 -9.44
CA GLY A 143 -11.13 -9.51 -8.32
C GLY A 143 -10.38 -9.05 -7.08
N ASP A 144 -9.09 -8.73 -7.19
CA ASP A 144 -8.23 -8.28 -6.11
C ASP A 144 -7.70 -6.86 -6.35
N TYR A 145 -7.11 -6.23 -5.34
CA TYR A 145 -6.49 -4.92 -5.48
C TYR A 145 -5.21 -4.95 -6.30
N ALA A 146 -4.93 -3.84 -6.98
CA ALA A 146 -3.73 -3.67 -7.78
C ALA A 146 -2.46 -3.75 -6.95
N LEU A 147 -1.38 -4.24 -7.58
CA LEU A 147 -0.05 -4.32 -7.00
C LEU A 147 0.50 -2.92 -6.68
N VAL A 148 1.22 -2.84 -5.56
CA VAL A 148 1.98 -1.64 -5.16
C VAL A 148 3.43 -1.86 -5.54
N ASN A 149 3.97 -1.00 -6.41
CA ASN A 149 5.34 -1.12 -6.93
C ASN A 149 5.65 -2.52 -7.50
N GLY A 150 4.65 -3.15 -8.14
CA GLY A 150 4.78 -4.49 -8.72
C GLY A 150 4.76 -5.65 -7.71
N ARG A 151 4.39 -5.38 -6.44
CA ARG A 151 4.29 -6.41 -5.39
C ARG A 151 2.91 -6.40 -4.74
N ASP A 152 2.52 -7.53 -4.15
CA ASP A 152 1.36 -7.57 -3.28
C ASP A 152 1.60 -6.61 -2.10
N TYR A 153 0.57 -5.85 -1.74
CA TYR A 153 0.62 -4.92 -0.62
C TYR A 153 0.57 -5.62 0.74
N ARG A 154 0.10 -6.88 0.77
CA ARG A 154 -0.08 -7.65 2.00
C ARG A 154 1.26 -8.00 2.62
N LEU A 155 1.37 -7.69 3.91
CA LEU A 155 2.48 -8.11 4.73
C LEU A 155 2.26 -9.54 5.22
N GLN A 156 3.32 -10.34 5.22
CA GLN A 156 3.27 -11.71 5.72
C GLN A 156 3.35 -11.73 7.25
N PRO A 157 2.49 -12.49 7.94
CA PRO A 157 2.59 -12.66 9.38
C PRO A 157 3.88 -13.37 9.77
N LEU A 158 4.41 -13.04 10.94
CA LEU A 158 5.62 -13.65 11.48
C LEU A 158 5.31 -14.89 12.31
N GLY A 159 6.22 -15.85 12.29
CA GLY A 159 6.11 -17.13 12.99
C GLY A 159 7.46 -17.79 13.26
N GLY A 160 7.45 -19.06 13.65
CA GLY A 160 8.66 -19.80 14.01
C GLY A 160 9.72 -19.85 12.90
N ASP A 161 9.31 -19.97 11.65
CA ASP A 161 10.23 -19.98 10.50
C ASP A 161 11.04 -18.69 10.40
N TRP A 162 10.40 -17.53 10.66
CA TRP A 162 11.06 -16.23 10.69
C TRP A 162 12.11 -16.13 11.80
N VAL A 163 11.85 -16.77 12.96
CA VAL A 163 12.81 -16.87 14.06
C VAL A 163 14.00 -17.71 13.63
N LEU A 164 13.76 -18.89 13.05
CA LEU A 164 14.81 -19.84 12.67
C LEU A 164 15.67 -19.36 11.51
N GLU A 165 15.13 -18.52 10.63
CA GLU A 165 15.89 -17.85 9.57
C GLU A 165 16.91 -16.85 10.15
N ARG A 166 16.52 -16.07 11.17
CA ARG A 166 17.37 -15.03 11.78
C ARG A 166 18.28 -15.55 12.88
N PHE A 167 17.77 -16.49 13.66
CA PHE A 167 18.42 -17.08 14.81
C PHE A 167 18.44 -18.60 14.61
N PRO A 168 19.39 -19.12 13.81
CA PRO A 168 19.43 -20.52 13.46
C PRO A 168 19.63 -21.40 14.70
N PRO A 169 19.15 -22.66 14.69
CA PRO A 169 19.31 -23.62 15.78
C PRO A 169 20.72 -24.21 15.84
N GLU A 170 21.74 -23.37 15.67
CA GLU A 170 23.16 -23.71 15.64
C GLU A 170 23.90 -23.05 16.80
N LEU A 171 24.34 -23.87 17.76
CA LEU A 171 24.99 -23.39 18.98
C LEU A 171 26.28 -22.60 18.66
N THR A 172 27.03 -23.02 17.65
CA THR A 172 28.27 -22.34 17.25
C THR A 172 28.02 -20.91 16.80
N LEU A 173 26.95 -20.67 16.03
CA LEU A 173 26.57 -19.33 15.59
C LEU A 173 26.07 -18.48 16.77
N ALA A 174 25.29 -19.09 17.67
CA ALA A 174 24.79 -18.42 18.87
C ALA A 174 25.92 -17.97 19.81
N ALA A 175 26.92 -18.84 20.00
CA ALA A 175 28.09 -18.55 20.83
C ALA A 175 29.03 -17.51 20.18
N ALA A 176 29.12 -17.49 18.85
CA ALA A 176 29.97 -16.57 18.08
C ALA A 176 29.36 -15.17 17.90
N SER A 177 28.03 -15.03 18.03
CA SER A 177 27.32 -13.75 17.94
C SER A 177 27.43 -12.87 19.21
N ARG A 178 28.50 -13.06 19.99
CA ARG A 178 28.80 -12.30 21.21
C ARG A 178 29.53 -11.00 20.93
#